data_AF-A0A956GSS5-F1
#
_entry.id   AF-A0A956GSS5-F1
#
_cell.length_a   1.000
_cell.length_b   1.000
_cell.length_c   1.000
_cell.angle_alpha   90.00
_cell.angle_beta   90.00
_cell.angle_gamma   90.00
#
_symmetry.space_group_name_H-M   'P 1'
#
loop_
_entity.id
_entity.type
_entity.pdbx_description
1 polymer ?
#
loop_
_entity_poly.entity_id
_entity_poly.type
_entity_poly.pdbx_seq_one_letter_code
_entity_poly.pdbx_strand_id
1 'polypeptide(L)'
;AFARAWLPGWVRPALWLLTGKRRRVAAAAGARFQFLFMRPDGAQLADVAAWVDAGELRPLIHATFPLADVAAAFAELERGRARGKIVVTIGAAPTPGG
;
A
#
# COMPACT_ATOMS: atom_id res chain seq x y z
N ALA A 1 -1.96 18.45 1.73
CA ALA A 1 -2.06 19.36 0.57
C ALA A 1 -2.92 18.76 -0.55
N PHE A 2 -2.64 17.52 -0.97
CA PHE A 2 -3.29 16.82 -2.08
C PHE A 2 -4.85 16.74 -2.06
N ALA A 3 -5.49 16.51 -0.92
CA ALA A 3 -6.96 16.44 -0.81
C ALA A 3 -7.70 17.78 -1.08
N ARG A 4 -6.99 18.91 -1.17
CA ARG A 4 -7.59 20.25 -1.32
C ARG A 4 -8.02 20.59 -2.75
N ALA A 5 -7.50 19.88 -3.76
CA ALA A 5 -7.64 20.27 -5.16
C ALA A 5 -8.78 19.57 -5.92
N TRP A 6 -9.39 18.51 -5.37
CA TRP A 6 -10.36 17.69 -6.11
C TRP A 6 -11.63 17.31 -5.32
N LEU A 7 -11.67 17.58 -4.02
CA LEU A 7 -12.83 17.23 -3.19
C LEU A 7 -13.71 18.46 -2.95
N PRO A 8 -15.02 18.38 -3.22
CA PRO A 8 -15.98 19.40 -2.83
C PRO A 8 -15.84 19.76 -1.34
N GLY A 9 -16.06 21.02 -0.98
CA GLY A 9 -15.88 21.52 0.39
C GLY A 9 -16.62 20.71 1.47
N TRP A 10 -17.73 20.05 1.10
CA TRP A 10 -18.54 19.20 1.99
C TRP A 10 -17.90 17.84 2.32
N VAL A 11 -16.96 17.34 1.52
CA VAL A 11 -16.31 16.04 1.75
C VAL A 11 -15.42 16.05 2.98
N ARG A 12 -14.93 17.24 3.39
CA ARG A 12 -14.03 17.40 4.54
C ARG A 12 -14.71 17.06 5.88
N PRO A 13 -15.88 17.64 6.24
CA PRO A 13 -16.60 17.22 7.43
C PRO A 13 -17.08 15.76 7.33
N ALA A 14 -17.50 15.29 6.14
CA ALA A 14 -17.93 13.90 5.95
C ALA A 14 -16.80 12.89 6.23
N LEU A 15 -15.60 13.13 5.70
CA LEU A 15 -14.43 12.26 5.93
C LEU A 15 -13.98 12.29 7.39
N TRP A 16 -14.04 13.46 8.04
CA TRP A 16 -13.77 13.57 9.48
C TRP A 16 -14.71 12.67 10.28
N LEU A 17 -16.00 12.70 9.97
CA LEU A 17 -17.01 11.86 10.61
C LEU A 17 -16.74 10.36 10.35
N LEU A 18 -16.57 9.99 9.08
CA LEU A 18 -16.34 8.60 8.64
C LEU A 18 -15.06 7.97 9.23
N THR A 19 -14.04 8.78 9.49
CA THR A 19 -12.77 8.31 10.06
C THR A 19 -12.70 8.44 11.59
N GLY A 20 -13.73 8.97 12.26
CA GLY A 20 -13.74 9.23 13.70
C GLY A 20 -13.41 8.00 14.56
N LYS A 21 -14.00 6.84 14.24
CA LYS A 21 -13.72 5.58 14.95
C LYS A 21 -12.25 5.15 14.82
N ARG A 22 -11.66 5.28 13.62
CA ARG A 22 -10.26 4.91 13.35
C ARG A 22 -9.28 5.85 14.07
N ARG A 23 -9.61 7.14 14.15
CA ARG A 23 -8.82 8.13 14.91
C ARG A 23 -8.85 7.84 16.40
N ARG A 24 -10.02 7.50 16.96
CA ARG A 24 -10.15 7.13 18.38
C ARG A 24 -9.33 5.89 18.74
N VAL A 25 -9.41 4.84 17.91
CA VAL A 25 -8.60 3.62 18.10
C VAL A 25 -7.10 3.92 18.02
N ALA A 26 -6.67 4.70 17.02
CA ALA A 26 -5.27 5.08 16.89
C ALA A 26 -4.80 5.92 18.10
N ALA A 27 -5.57 6.90 18.52
CA ALA A 27 -5.24 7.74 19.69
C ALA A 27 -5.14 6.93 20.98
N ALA A 28 -6.05 5.97 21.20
CA ALA A 28 -5.99 5.06 22.35
C ALA A 28 -4.73 4.17 22.34
N ALA A 29 -4.18 3.88 21.16
CA ALA A 29 -2.93 3.13 20.99
C ALA A 29 -1.69 4.05 20.89
N GLY A 30 -1.81 5.35 21.16
CA GLY A 30 -0.70 6.32 21.02
C GLY A 30 -0.24 6.54 19.57
N ALA A 31 -1.02 6.09 18.58
CA ALA A 31 -0.72 6.17 17.16
C ALA A 31 -1.46 7.32 16.46
N ARG A 32 -0.87 7.85 15.39
CA ARG A 32 -1.50 8.89 14.57
C ARG A 32 -2.17 8.26 13.34
N PHE A 33 -3.49 8.42 13.24
CA PHE A 33 -4.21 8.06 12.03
C PHE A 33 -4.14 9.20 11.00
N GLN A 34 -3.65 8.90 9.80
CA GLN A 34 -3.75 9.80 8.64
C GLN A 34 -4.48 9.09 7.51
N PHE A 35 -5.52 9.74 6.99
CA PHE A 35 -6.16 9.28 5.76
C PHE A 35 -5.37 9.83 4.57
N LEU A 36 -4.86 8.95 3.72
CA LEU A 36 -4.12 9.33 2.52
C LEU A 36 -5.09 9.30 1.33
N PHE A 37 -5.17 10.42 0.61
CA PHE A 37 -5.69 10.42 -0.76
C PHE A 37 -4.51 10.27 -1.71
N MET A 38 -4.73 9.61 -2.84
CA MET A 38 -3.71 9.38 -3.87
C MET A 38 -4.27 9.76 -5.25
N ARG A 39 -3.41 10.27 -6.13
CA ARG A 39 -3.67 10.45 -7.57
C ARG A 39 -2.60 9.68 -8.33
N PRO A 40 -2.94 9.07 -9.48
CA PRO A 40 -1.93 8.53 -10.38
C PRO A 40 -0.98 9.64 -10.84
N ASP A 41 0.30 9.52 -10.52
CA ASP A 41 1.34 10.50 -10.87
C ASP A 41 2.62 9.74 -11.22
N GLY A 42 2.94 9.67 -12.52
CA GLY A 42 4.06 8.87 -13.02
C GLY A 42 5.43 9.42 -12.61
N ALA A 43 5.56 10.74 -12.47
CA ALA A 43 6.82 11.36 -12.05
C ALA A 43 7.11 11.03 -10.59
N GLN A 44 6.11 11.13 -9.71
CA GLN A 44 6.28 10.72 -8.31
C GLN A 44 6.56 9.22 -8.17
N LEU A 45 5.97 8.38 -9.03
CA LEU A 45 6.27 6.95 -9.04
C LEU A 45 7.71 6.66 -9.47
N ALA A 46 8.26 7.44 -10.41
CA ALA A 46 9.65 7.33 -10.83
C ALA A 46 10.63 7.68 -9.69
N ASP A 47 10.34 8.73 -8.91
CA ASP A 47 11.14 9.08 -7.73
C ASP A 47 11.16 7.94 -6.70
N VAL A 48 10.00 7.31 -6.46
CA VAL A 48 9.89 6.15 -5.57
C VAL A 48 10.70 4.96 -6.11
N ALA A 49 10.66 4.71 -7.42
CA ALA A 49 11.45 3.66 -8.04
C ALA A 49 12.96 3.89 -7.87
N ALA A 50 13.43 5.13 -8.03
CA ALA A 50 14.84 5.47 -7.81
C ALA A 50 15.32 5.14 -6.39
N TRP A 51 14.48 5.34 -5.36
CA TRP A 51 14.82 4.94 -3.99
C TRP A 51 14.86 3.42 -3.80
N VAL A 52 14.03 2.68 -4.53
CA VAL A 52 14.07 1.21 -4.52
C VAL A 52 15.36 0.71 -5.18
N ASP A 53 15.72 1.27 -6.34
CA ASP A 53 16.94 0.92 -7.07
C ASP A 53 18.20 1.25 -6.28
N ALA A 54 18.20 2.39 -5.56
CA ALA A 54 19.28 2.77 -4.64
C ALA A 54 19.33 1.93 -3.36
N GLY A 55 18.33 1.08 -3.11
CA GLY A 55 18.23 0.24 -1.91
C GLY A 55 17.85 1.00 -0.63
N GLU A 56 17.53 2.29 -0.74
CA GLU A 56 17.05 3.17 0.35
C GLU A 56 15.63 2.81 0.78
N LEU A 57 14.80 2.35 -0.16
CA LEU A 57 13.46 1.85 0.09
C LEU A 57 13.37 0.36 -0.24
N ARG A 58 13.11 -0.47 0.76
CA ARG A 58 12.96 -1.93 0.59
C ARG A 58 11.51 -2.37 0.83
N PRO A 59 10.79 -2.78 -0.22
CA PRO A 59 9.44 -3.34 -0.05
C PRO A 59 9.50 -4.60 0.82
N LEU A 60 8.64 -4.66 1.84
CA LEU A 60 8.45 -5.88 2.61
C LEU A 60 7.62 -6.87 1.78
N ILE A 61 8.20 -8.02 1.46
CA ILE A 61 7.51 -9.10 0.74
C ILE A 61 6.98 -10.10 1.77
N HIS A 62 5.66 -10.29 1.77
CA HIS A 62 4.97 -11.25 2.62
C HIS A 62 5.11 -12.67 2.05
N ALA A 63 4.85 -12.83 0.76
CA ALA A 63 4.91 -14.11 0.06
C ALA A 63 5.06 -13.88 -1.45
N THR A 64 5.63 -14.86 -2.14
CA THR A 64 5.75 -14.88 -3.60
C THR A 64 5.14 -16.16 -4.15
N PHE A 65 4.30 -16.05 -5.17
CA PHE A 65 3.63 -17.17 -5.82
C PHE A 65 3.92 -17.13 -7.32
N PRO A 66 4.12 -18.28 -7.99
CA PRO A 66 4.08 -18.30 -9.45
C PRO A 66 2.67 -17.96 -9.94
N LEU A 67 2.56 -17.45 -11.17
CA LEU A 67 1.26 -17.15 -11.79
C LEU A 67 0.31 -18.36 -11.78
N ALA A 68 0.83 -19.58 -11.89
CA ALA A 68 0.05 -20.81 -11.78
C ALA A 68 -0.70 -20.96 -10.44
N ASP A 69 -0.18 -20.36 -9.37
CA ASP A 69 -0.71 -20.45 -8.01
C ASP A 69 -1.43 -19.15 -7.59
N VAL A 70 -1.90 -18.34 -8.54
CA VAL A 70 -2.56 -17.06 -8.24
C VAL A 70 -3.77 -17.22 -7.31
N ALA A 71 -4.50 -18.33 -7.39
CA ALA A 71 -5.60 -18.63 -6.47
C ALA A 71 -5.13 -18.76 -5.01
N ALA A 72 -3.96 -19.38 -4.79
CA ALA A 72 -3.36 -19.48 -3.46
C ALA A 72 -2.87 -18.11 -2.97
N ALA A 73 -2.35 -17.26 -3.86
CA ALA A 73 -1.97 -15.89 -3.54
C ALA A 73 -3.18 -15.06 -3.05
N PHE A 74 -4.34 -15.20 -3.70
CA PHE A 74 -5.58 -14.56 -3.25
C PHE A 74 -6.09 -15.14 -1.92
N ALA A 75 -6.05 -16.46 -1.73
CA ALA A 75 -6.41 -17.07 -0.45
C ALA A 75 -5.50 -16.61 0.71
N GLU A 76 -4.22 -16.33 0.45
CA GLU A 76 -3.31 -15.68 1.41
C GLU A 76 -3.71 -14.24 1.71
N LEU A 77 -4.03 -13.45 0.69
CA LEU A 77 -4.49 -12.08 0.83
C LEU A 77 -5.77 -11.98 1.69
N GLU A 78 -6.75 -12.84 1.39
CA GLU A 78 -8.07 -12.86 2.03
C GLU A 78 -8.01 -13.19 3.52
N ARG A 79 -6.95 -13.89 3.98
CA ARG A 79 -6.73 -14.13 5.42
C ARG A 79 -6.50 -12.84 6.22
N GLY A 80 -6.26 -11.70 5.56
CA GLY A 80 -6.15 -10.38 6.19
C GLY A 80 -4.95 -10.23 7.14
N ARG A 81 -4.03 -11.20 7.14
CA ARG A 81 -2.83 -11.25 8.00
C ARG A 81 -1.54 -10.97 7.23
N ALA A 82 -1.64 -10.70 5.93
CA ALA A 82 -0.49 -10.38 5.10
C ALA A 82 0.22 -9.11 5.57
N ARG A 83 1.52 -9.20 5.85
CA ARG A 83 2.37 -8.07 6.25
C ARG A 83 3.30 -7.72 5.12
N GLY A 84 2.93 -6.72 4.32
CA GLY A 84 3.69 -6.29 3.15
C GLY A 84 2.98 -6.64 1.84
N LYS A 85 3.76 -6.94 0.81
CA LYS A 85 3.27 -7.24 -0.55
C LYS A 85 3.25 -8.74 -0.81
N ILE A 86 2.21 -9.21 -1.48
CA ILE A 86 2.19 -10.54 -2.11
C ILE A 86 2.61 -10.32 -3.57
N VAL A 87 3.63 -11.03 -4.03
CA VAL A 87 4.18 -10.92 -5.38
C VAL A 87 3.74 -12.13 -6.19
N VAL A 88 3.27 -11.89 -7.42
CA VAL A 88 3.03 -12.95 -8.40
C VAL A 88 4.10 -12.86 -9.47
N THR A 89 4.85 -13.94 -9.67
CA THR A 89 5.90 -14.00 -10.69
C THR A 89 5.35 -14.52 -12.01
N ILE A 90 5.78 -13.88 -13.10
CA ILE A 90 5.45 -14.27 -14.47
C ILE A 90 6.76 -14.72 -15.12
N GLY A 91 6.85 -15.99 -15.55
CA GLY A 91 8.07 -16.60 -16.09
C GLY A 91 8.82 -17.49 -15.09
N ALA A 92 10.01 -17.97 -15.46
CA ALA A 92 10.86 -18.75 -14.56
C ALA A 92 11.35 -17.85 -13.40
N ALA A 93 11.35 -18.38 -12.17
CA ALA A 93 11.81 -17.65 -11.01
C ALA A 93 13.23 -17.09 -11.25
N PRO A 94 13.53 -15.83 -10.86
CA PRO A 94 14.88 -15.32 -10.96
C PRO A 94 15.82 -16.25 -10.19
N THR A 95 16.79 -16.83 -10.89
CA THR A 95 17.86 -17.59 -10.28
C THR A 95 18.66 -16.62 -9.40
N PRO A 96 18.84 -16.87 -8.09
CA PRO A 96 19.69 -16.02 -7.29
C PRO A 96 21.14 -16.28 -7.71
N GLY A 97 21.75 -15.33 -8.41
CA GLY A 97 23.18 -15.35 -8.77
C GLY A 97 23.45 -15.10 -10.25
N GLY A 98 23.88 -13.89 -10.55
CA GLY A 98 24.42 -13.40 -11.82
C GLY A 98 24.91 -11.98 -11.65
#